data_AF-A0A952PIW2-F1
#
_entry.id   AF-A0A952PIW2-F1
#
_cell.length_a   1.000
_cell.length_b   1.000
_cell.length_c   1.000
_cell.angle_alpha   90.00
_cell.angle_beta   90.00
_cell.angle_gamma   90.00
#
_symmetry.space_group_name_H-M   'P 1'
#
loop_
_entity.id
_entity.type
_entity.pdbx_description
1 polymer ?
#
loop_
_entity_poly.entity_id
_entity_poly.type
_entity_poly.pdbx_seq_one_letter_code
_entity_poly.pdbx_strand_id
1 'polypeptide(L)'
;MNKTQQRLESLAAFVVSKARQYGATDCEVSVNEYESVEVGVRLGEVEELNGAQGRGLRFRALVGQKSASTNTSDLTRASVARMVKKTVELARESEGDEFAGLPEAHLFAKSLPELDLFDPSLDKVDINTKIEMAKKAEAAARAADPRIVNSNGGGFSDSRGLVVFANSRGFVGSYAGTSCSLNAGVLASENDGPMQSGGWSSSSRTFAGLDTPEAIGAEAARRALRHLGARKVKTQEVPVVFDPIMAARLLAQFVGAASGTHVYRRSSFLAGKVGEIVAAKDLVIVDDPTMKGALGSRPFDGEGLPVCRRLIVEDGKLQTYLIDSYAGRKLGMTPNSDSVGNLHIQAGKHSPAEIIGSIKNGLYLTAVSGPGFNSVTGDYSMGATGIWIENGELAYPVEKITVASNVLDMMKGIEMIGSDLVFRSSTVAPTLKINKMMVSGK
;
A
#
# COMPACT_ATOMS: atom_id res chain seq x y z
N MET A 1 -11.66 20.20 -14.23
CA MET A 1 -10.39 20.05 -13.48
C MET A 1 -9.64 21.37 -13.24
N ASN A 2 -9.23 22.11 -14.28
CA ASN A 2 -8.39 23.33 -14.12
C ASN A 2 -8.99 24.41 -13.19
N LYS A 3 -10.30 24.69 -13.29
CA LYS A 3 -11.00 25.62 -12.37
C LYS A 3 -10.96 25.17 -10.90
N THR A 4 -11.13 23.87 -10.63
CA THR A 4 -11.07 23.31 -9.27
C THR A 4 -9.66 23.45 -8.71
N GLN A 5 -8.65 23.11 -9.52
CA GLN A 5 -7.24 23.27 -9.16
C GLN A 5 -6.91 24.70 -8.78
N GLN A 6 -7.22 25.68 -9.63
CA GLN A 6 -6.99 27.10 -9.34
C GLN A 6 -7.71 27.56 -8.06
N ARG A 7 -8.94 27.06 -7.80
CA ARG A 7 -9.67 27.37 -6.56
C ARG A 7 -8.95 26.82 -5.32
N LEU A 8 -8.48 25.57 -5.35
CA LEU A 8 -7.79 24.96 -4.21
C LEU A 8 -6.40 25.58 -3.98
N GLU A 9 -5.67 25.88 -5.04
CA GLU A 9 -4.40 26.62 -4.98
C GLU A 9 -4.60 28.02 -4.37
N SER A 10 -5.65 28.74 -4.80
CA SER A 10 -6.02 30.03 -4.21
C SER A 10 -6.38 29.92 -2.73
N LEU A 11 -7.05 28.84 -2.32
CA LEU A 11 -7.39 28.58 -0.92
C LEU A 11 -6.14 28.27 -0.09
N ALA A 12 -5.23 27.45 -0.60
CA ALA A 12 -3.95 27.13 0.04
C ALA A 12 -3.10 28.40 0.23
N ALA A 13 -2.98 29.24 -0.81
CA ALA A 13 -2.30 30.53 -0.72
C ALA A 13 -2.95 31.47 0.31
N PHE A 14 -4.29 31.48 0.38
CA PHE A 14 -5.02 32.24 1.40
C PHE A 14 -4.71 31.76 2.82
N VAL A 15 -4.63 30.45 3.05
CA VAL A 15 -4.28 29.85 4.35
C VAL A 15 -2.88 30.26 4.78
N VAL A 16 -1.89 30.12 3.89
CA VAL A 16 -0.49 30.50 4.17
C VAL A 16 -0.40 32.00 4.50
N SER A 17 -1.08 32.84 3.73
CA SER A 17 -1.14 34.29 3.98
C SER A 17 -1.75 34.61 5.35
N LYS A 18 -2.87 33.97 5.71
CA LYS A 18 -3.54 34.17 7.00
C LYS A 18 -2.69 33.68 8.18
N ALA A 19 -2.03 32.53 8.04
CA ALA A 19 -1.16 32.00 9.08
C ALA A 19 -0.04 32.98 9.43
N ARG A 20 0.62 33.55 8.41
CA ARG A 20 1.64 34.60 8.60
C ARG A 20 1.06 35.85 9.26
N GLN A 21 -0.11 36.33 8.83
CA GLN A 21 -0.81 37.47 9.45
C GLN A 21 -1.12 37.23 10.94
N TYR A 22 -1.47 35.99 11.30
CA TYR A 22 -1.73 35.62 12.69
C TYR A 22 -0.48 35.30 13.49
N GLY A 23 0.73 35.40 12.91
CA GLY A 23 2.01 35.29 13.61
C GLY A 23 2.60 33.88 13.64
N ALA A 24 2.25 33.01 12.69
CA ALA A 24 3.00 31.77 12.46
C ALA A 24 4.39 32.09 11.87
N THR A 25 5.44 31.49 12.40
CA THR A 25 6.80 31.58 11.82
C THR A 25 6.91 30.72 10.57
N ASP A 26 6.29 29.54 10.60
CA ASP A 26 6.19 28.63 9.47
C ASP A 26 4.81 27.95 9.47
N CYS A 27 4.36 27.46 8.31
CA CYS A 27 3.14 26.69 8.19
C CYS A 27 3.10 25.86 6.90
N GLU A 28 2.28 24.81 6.92
CA GLU A 28 1.95 24.01 5.74
C GLU A 28 0.45 23.72 5.70
N VAL A 29 -0.06 23.54 4.49
CA VAL A 29 -1.45 23.23 4.23
C VAL A 29 -1.53 22.20 3.10
N SER A 30 -2.35 21.18 3.32
CA SER A 30 -2.81 20.27 2.29
C SER A 30 -4.31 20.46 2.10
N VAL A 31 -4.75 20.63 0.86
CA VAL A 31 -6.16 20.72 0.49
C VAL A 31 -6.45 19.64 -0.52
N ASN A 32 -7.51 18.86 -0.31
CA ASN A 32 -7.90 17.82 -1.22
C ASN A 32 -9.41 17.85 -1.51
N GLU A 33 -9.77 17.49 -2.73
CA GLU A 33 -11.14 17.19 -3.12
C GLU A 33 -11.13 15.90 -3.92
N TYR A 34 -12.12 15.04 -3.69
CA TYR A 34 -12.27 13.80 -4.43
C TYR A 34 -13.74 13.46 -4.63
N GLU A 35 -13.98 12.64 -5.65
CA GLU A 35 -15.25 12.01 -5.93
C GLU A 35 -14.99 10.52 -6.14
N SER A 36 -15.91 9.68 -5.67
CA SER A 36 -15.85 8.24 -5.87
C SER A 36 -17.23 7.65 -6.10
N VAL A 37 -17.27 6.57 -6.87
CA VAL A 37 -18.43 5.71 -7.05
C VAL A 37 -18.05 4.30 -6.65
N GLU A 38 -18.93 3.65 -5.91
CA GLU A 38 -18.81 2.26 -5.50
C GLU A 38 -20.10 1.52 -5.88
N VAL A 39 -19.91 0.37 -6.52
CA VAL A 39 -20.96 -0.55 -6.91
C VAL A 39 -20.64 -1.91 -6.29
N GLY A 40 -21.57 -2.42 -5.50
CA GLY A 40 -21.54 -3.77 -4.96
C GLY A 40 -22.70 -4.58 -5.51
N VAL A 41 -22.40 -5.77 -6.02
CA VAL A 41 -23.39 -6.74 -6.46
C VAL A 41 -23.23 -8.02 -5.69
N ARG A 42 -24.34 -8.70 -5.41
CA ARG A 42 -24.36 -10.01 -4.78
C ARG A 42 -25.45 -10.85 -5.40
N LEU A 43 -25.08 -12.07 -5.77
CA LEU A 43 -25.94 -13.03 -6.45
C LEU A 43 -26.61 -12.47 -7.73
N GLY A 44 -25.93 -11.55 -8.44
CA GLY A 44 -26.43 -10.91 -9.65
C GLY A 44 -27.29 -9.66 -9.43
N GLU A 45 -27.62 -9.35 -8.18
CA GLU A 45 -28.41 -8.18 -7.80
C GLU A 45 -27.52 -7.06 -7.26
N VAL A 46 -27.90 -5.81 -7.50
CA VAL A 46 -27.18 -4.65 -6.97
C VAL A 46 -27.56 -4.48 -5.50
N GLU A 47 -26.59 -4.62 -4.59
CA GLU A 47 -26.79 -4.40 -3.15
C GLU A 47 -26.29 -3.02 -2.72
N GLU A 48 -25.29 -2.48 -3.42
CA GLU A 48 -24.67 -1.21 -3.07
C GLU A 48 -24.47 -0.35 -4.32
N LEU A 49 -24.90 0.90 -4.22
CA LEU A 49 -24.65 1.94 -5.21
C LEU A 49 -24.43 3.26 -4.48
N ASN A 50 -23.17 3.56 -4.21
CA ASN A 50 -22.77 4.71 -3.41
C ASN A 50 -21.95 5.70 -4.23
N GLY A 51 -22.31 6.97 -4.12
CA GLY A 51 -21.53 8.09 -4.63
C GLY A 51 -21.06 8.94 -3.46
N ALA A 52 -19.76 9.22 -3.38
CA ALA A 52 -19.19 10.10 -2.38
C ALA A 52 -18.48 11.27 -3.04
N GLN A 53 -18.66 12.45 -2.46
CA GLN A 53 -17.82 13.62 -2.73
C GLN A 53 -17.22 14.07 -1.40
N GLY A 54 -15.90 14.09 -1.34
CA GLY A 54 -15.17 14.49 -0.15
C GLY A 54 -14.31 15.69 -0.42
N ARG A 55 -14.15 16.52 0.61
CA ARG A 55 -13.19 17.63 0.60
C ARG A 55 -12.61 17.82 1.98
N GLY A 56 -11.33 18.20 2.02
CA GLY A 56 -10.59 18.35 3.26
C GLY A 56 -9.50 19.39 3.14
N LEU A 57 -9.21 20.02 4.27
CA LEU A 57 -8.06 20.87 4.45
C LEU A 57 -7.39 20.47 5.75
N ARG A 58 -6.11 20.11 5.69
CA ARG A 58 -5.23 19.88 6.83
C ARG A 58 -4.24 21.04 6.91
N PHE A 59 -4.11 21.63 8.09
CA PHE A 59 -3.24 22.76 8.32
C PHE A 59 -2.36 22.51 9.54
N ARG A 60 -1.06 22.79 9.41
CA ARG A 60 -0.11 22.77 10.52
C ARG A 60 0.55 24.15 10.61
N ALA A 61 0.49 24.75 11.80
CA ALA A 61 1.15 26.00 12.12
C ALA A 61 2.34 25.75 13.03
N LEU A 62 3.40 26.54 12.84
CA LEU A 62 4.55 26.63 13.74
C LEU A 62 4.70 28.07 14.24
N VAL A 63 5.03 28.20 15.53
CA VAL A 63 5.42 29.46 16.17
C VAL A 63 6.75 29.21 16.88
N GLY A 64 7.85 29.52 16.19
CA GLY A 64 9.18 29.04 16.57
C GLY A 64 9.24 27.52 16.50
N GLN A 65 9.58 26.88 17.61
CA GLN A 65 9.65 25.41 17.76
C GLN A 65 8.34 24.78 18.25
N LYS A 66 7.30 25.59 18.45
CA LYS A 66 5.99 25.11 18.92
C LYS A 66 5.08 24.85 17.72
N SER A 67 4.23 23.82 17.78
CA SER A 67 3.37 23.49 16.64
C SER A 67 1.98 22.97 17.03
N ALA A 68 1.02 23.21 16.15
CA ALA A 68 -0.32 22.64 16.25
C ALA A 68 -0.86 22.32 14.87
N SER A 69 -1.71 21.29 14.78
CA SER A 69 -2.34 20.87 13.54
C SER A 69 -3.85 20.76 13.71
N THR A 70 -4.60 21.17 12.70
CA THR A 70 -6.05 21.03 12.63
C THR A 70 -6.49 20.60 11.23
N ASN A 71 -7.74 20.15 11.13
CA ASN A 71 -8.35 19.78 9.86
C ASN A 71 -9.82 20.19 9.82
N THR A 72 -10.36 20.39 8.61
CA THR A 72 -11.76 20.74 8.37
C THR A 72 -12.23 20.27 6.98
N SER A 73 -13.53 20.02 6.84
CA SER A 73 -14.22 19.81 5.55
C SER A 73 -15.01 21.05 5.10
N ASP A 74 -15.12 22.07 5.94
CA ASP A 74 -15.69 23.38 5.61
C ASP A 74 -14.61 24.28 5.01
N LEU A 75 -14.58 24.35 3.68
CA LEU A 75 -13.60 25.12 2.90
C LEU A 75 -14.02 26.58 2.67
N THR A 76 -15.06 27.08 3.35
CA THR A 76 -15.43 28.50 3.26
C THR A 76 -14.32 29.37 3.85
N ARG A 77 -13.99 30.49 3.18
CA ARG A 77 -12.90 31.39 3.61
C ARG A 77 -13.05 31.86 5.07
N ALA A 78 -14.28 32.10 5.52
CA ALA A 78 -14.56 32.51 6.90
C ALA A 78 -14.23 31.41 7.91
N SER A 79 -14.64 30.17 7.63
CA SER A 79 -14.37 29.02 8.50
C SER A 79 -12.88 28.68 8.54
N VAL A 80 -12.25 28.64 7.37
CA VAL A 80 -10.81 28.44 7.23
C VAL A 80 -10.02 29.52 7.97
N ALA A 81 -10.37 30.80 7.85
CA ALA A 81 -9.68 31.88 8.56
C ALA A 81 -9.77 31.71 10.09
N ARG A 82 -10.94 31.33 10.62
CA ARG A 82 -11.12 31.04 12.05
C ARG A 82 -10.27 29.84 12.49
N MET A 83 -10.28 28.75 11.72
CA MET A 83 -9.49 27.55 11.99
C MET A 83 -7.98 27.88 12.01
N VAL A 84 -7.49 28.62 11.01
CA VAL A 84 -6.08 29.04 10.93
C VAL A 84 -5.71 29.89 12.14
N LYS A 85 -6.51 30.90 12.49
CA LYS A 85 -6.28 31.73 13.69
C LYS A 85 -6.18 30.87 14.95
N LYS A 86 -7.17 29.99 15.17
CA LYS A 86 -7.20 29.13 16.36
C LYS A 86 -6.03 28.15 16.40
N THR A 87 -5.59 27.65 15.26
CA THR A 87 -4.44 26.74 15.19
C THR A 87 -3.14 27.45 15.54
N VAL A 88 -2.97 28.70 15.10
CA VAL A 88 -1.80 29.52 15.49
C VAL A 88 -1.83 29.83 16.99
N GLU A 89 -3.00 30.13 17.56
CA GLU A 89 -3.16 30.27 19.02
C GLU A 89 -2.79 28.98 19.76
N LEU A 90 -3.28 27.82 19.31
CA LEU A 90 -2.92 26.52 19.89
C LEU A 90 -1.41 26.24 19.80
N ALA A 91 -0.77 26.58 18.68
CA ALA A 91 0.66 26.42 18.53
C ALA A 91 1.43 27.25 19.58
N ARG A 92 0.98 28.47 19.93
CA ARG A 92 1.64 29.27 20.99
C ARG A 92 1.58 28.63 22.36
N GLU A 93 0.47 27.96 22.67
CA GLU A 93 0.25 27.28 23.95
C GLU A 93 0.93 25.91 24.03
N SER A 94 1.33 25.32 22.90
CA SER A 94 2.03 24.04 22.88
C SER A 94 3.46 24.12 23.43
N GLU A 95 4.02 22.96 23.78
CA GLU A 95 5.43 22.82 24.15
C GLU A 95 6.32 22.95 22.91
N GLY A 96 7.54 23.46 23.12
CA GLY A 96 8.53 23.56 22.05
C GLY A 96 9.18 22.21 21.78
N ASP A 97 9.40 21.90 20.51
CA ASP A 97 10.16 20.74 20.04
C ASP A 97 11.30 21.23 19.15
N GLU A 98 12.54 21.02 19.59
CA GLU A 98 13.74 21.48 18.89
C GLU A 98 13.89 20.89 17.47
N PHE A 99 13.21 19.78 17.18
CA PHE A 99 13.23 19.13 15.87
C PHE A 99 12.03 19.51 14.99
N ALA A 100 11.05 20.24 15.51
CA ALA A 100 9.90 20.70 14.75
C ALA A 100 10.29 21.81 13.77
N GLY A 101 9.84 21.67 12.52
CA GLY A 101 10.14 22.64 11.46
C GLY A 101 9.73 22.13 10.09
N LEU A 102 9.54 23.05 9.14
CA LEU A 102 9.43 22.71 7.72
C LEU A 102 10.80 22.36 7.12
N PRO A 103 10.86 21.63 5.99
CA PRO A 103 12.12 21.41 5.28
C PRO A 103 12.79 22.73 4.88
N GLU A 104 14.11 22.71 4.70
CA GLU A 104 14.85 23.86 4.18
C GLU A 104 14.45 24.18 2.74
N ALA A 105 14.31 25.46 2.39
CA ALA A 105 13.71 25.88 1.12
C ALA A 105 14.44 25.38 -0.14
N HIS A 106 15.75 25.14 -0.03
CA HIS A 106 16.54 24.60 -1.13
C HIS A 106 16.21 23.11 -1.42
N LEU A 107 15.65 22.37 -0.45
CA LEU A 107 15.29 20.95 -0.59
C LEU A 107 13.98 20.71 -1.35
N PHE A 108 13.09 21.71 -1.45
CA PHE A 108 11.81 21.53 -2.14
C PHE A 108 11.99 21.21 -3.62
N ALA A 109 11.06 20.42 -4.16
CA ALA A 109 11.04 20.05 -5.57
C ALA A 109 11.01 21.31 -6.45
N LYS A 110 11.92 21.37 -7.44
CA LYS A 110 12.05 22.50 -8.39
C LYS A 110 11.20 22.34 -9.65
N SER A 111 10.88 21.09 -9.97
CA SER A 111 10.02 20.71 -11.09
C SER A 111 9.20 19.51 -10.67
N LEU A 112 7.94 19.44 -11.13
CA LEU A 112 7.05 18.32 -10.89
C LEU A 112 7.04 17.42 -12.13
N PRO A 113 7.36 16.13 -12.03
CA PRO A 113 7.32 15.24 -13.18
C PRO A 113 5.89 15.03 -13.68
N GLU A 114 5.73 14.89 -14.99
CA GLU A 114 4.47 14.44 -15.59
C GLU A 114 4.39 12.91 -15.52
N LEU A 115 3.42 12.43 -14.73
CA LEU A 115 3.33 11.03 -14.31
C LEU A 115 2.08 10.31 -14.83
N ASP A 116 1.28 10.94 -15.69
CA ASP A 116 0.08 10.34 -16.30
C ASP A 116 -0.89 9.74 -15.26
N LEU A 117 -1.12 10.46 -14.15
CA LEU A 117 -1.88 9.95 -13.01
C LEU A 117 -3.41 10.08 -13.15
N PHE A 118 -3.87 10.87 -14.12
CA PHE A 118 -5.28 11.19 -14.28
C PHE A 118 -5.78 10.75 -15.66
N ASP A 119 -6.81 9.90 -15.67
CA ASP A 119 -7.49 9.46 -16.88
C ASP A 119 -8.89 10.09 -17.02
N PRO A 120 -9.08 11.07 -17.92
CA PRO A 120 -10.39 11.68 -18.15
C PRO A 120 -11.40 10.73 -18.79
N SER A 121 -10.98 9.56 -19.31
CA SER A 121 -11.90 8.60 -19.93
C SER A 121 -12.81 7.91 -18.91
N LEU A 122 -12.41 7.83 -17.63
CA LEU A 122 -13.23 7.28 -16.55
C LEU A 122 -14.55 8.05 -16.36
N ASP A 123 -14.56 9.36 -16.66
CA ASP A 123 -15.76 10.19 -16.60
C ASP A 123 -16.85 9.75 -17.60
N LYS A 124 -16.45 9.01 -18.63
CA LYS A 124 -17.35 8.50 -19.68
C LYS A 124 -17.88 7.10 -19.39
N VAL A 125 -17.36 6.44 -18.35
CA VAL A 125 -17.85 5.13 -17.93
C VAL A 125 -19.13 5.34 -17.13
N ASP A 126 -20.28 5.08 -17.76
CA ASP A 126 -21.57 5.24 -17.11
C ASP A 126 -21.80 4.19 -16.00
N ILE A 127 -22.78 4.45 -15.14
CA ILE A 127 -23.04 3.59 -13.98
C ILE A 127 -23.48 2.18 -14.36
N ASN A 128 -24.21 2.04 -15.49
CA ASN A 128 -24.67 0.74 -15.96
C ASN A 128 -23.48 -0.13 -16.37
N THR A 129 -22.48 0.45 -17.03
CA THR A 129 -21.24 -0.22 -17.39
C THR A 129 -20.51 -0.73 -16.14
N LYS A 130 -20.44 0.08 -15.09
CA LYS A 130 -19.82 -0.32 -13.80
C LYS A 130 -20.56 -1.48 -13.14
N ILE A 131 -21.90 -1.42 -13.11
CA ILE A 131 -22.77 -2.51 -12.62
C ILE A 131 -22.54 -3.78 -13.43
N GLU A 132 -22.55 -3.70 -14.76
CA GLU A 132 -22.36 -4.85 -15.64
C GLU A 132 -20.97 -5.47 -15.47
N MET A 133 -19.92 -4.67 -15.28
CA MET A 133 -18.57 -5.17 -14.97
C MET A 133 -18.57 -5.99 -13.67
N ALA A 134 -19.17 -5.45 -12.60
CA ALA A 134 -19.27 -6.14 -11.32
C ALA A 134 -20.08 -7.44 -11.42
N LYS A 135 -21.24 -7.41 -12.10
CA LYS A 135 -22.09 -8.59 -12.33
C LYS A 135 -21.37 -9.66 -13.13
N LYS A 136 -20.67 -9.29 -14.21
CA LYS A 136 -19.91 -10.24 -15.04
C LYS A 136 -18.79 -10.90 -14.25
N ALA A 137 -18.06 -10.15 -13.41
CA ALA A 137 -16.97 -10.71 -12.61
C ALA A 137 -17.49 -11.74 -11.59
N GLU A 138 -18.59 -11.41 -10.89
CA GLU A 138 -19.25 -12.34 -9.98
C GLU A 138 -19.79 -13.57 -10.72
N ALA A 139 -20.51 -13.37 -11.83
CA ALA A 139 -21.10 -14.45 -12.61
C ALA A 139 -20.05 -15.42 -13.14
N ALA A 140 -18.93 -14.90 -13.65
CA ALA A 140 -17.80 -15.71 -14.11
C ALA A 140 -17.21 -16.56 -12.98
N ALA A 141 -17.06 -15.99 -11.77
CA ALA A 141 -16.58 -16.75 -10.61
C ALA A 141 -17.54 -17.87 -10.20
N ARG A 142 -18.83 -17.59 -10.16
CA ARG A 142 -19.88 -18.56 -9.78
C ARG A 142 -20.04 -19.68 -10.80
N ALA A 143 -19.86 -19.39 -12.08
CA ALA A 143 -20.01 -20.36 -13.17
C ALA A 143 -18.78 -21.27 -13.35
N ALA A 144 -17.67 -20.99 -12.66
CA ALA A 144 -16.40 -21.69 -12.90
C ALA A 144 -16.39 -23.16 -12.45
N ASP A 145 -17.10 -23.52 -11.37
CA ASP A 145 -17.15 -24.88 -10.82
C ASP A 145 -18.43 -25.06 -9.99
N PRO A 146 -19.14 -26.20 -10.07
CA PRO A 146 -20.36 -26.46 -9.30
C PRO A 146 -20.17 -26.45 -7.78
N ARG A 147 -18.93 -26.58 -7.29
CA ARG A 147 -18.59 -26.46 -5.86
C ARG A 147 -18.55 -25.01 -5.38
N ILE A 148 -18.65 -24.02 -6.28
CA ILE A 148 -18.90 -22.63 -5.89
C ILE A 148 -20.37 -22.48 -5.51
N VAL A 149 -20.66 -22.67 -4.23
CA VAL A 149 -22.02 -22.76 -3.70
C VAL A 149 -22.61 -21.39 -3.32
N ASN A 150 -21.77 -20.37 -3.12
CA ASN A 150 -22.23 -19.04 -2.72
C ASN A 150 -21.25 -17.96 -3.17
N SER A 151 -21.64 -16.69 -3.03
CA SER A 151 -20.87 -15.52 -3.42
C SER A 151 -20.62 -14.58 -2.25
N ASN A 152 -19.50 -13.88 -2.27
CA ASN A 152 -19.25 -12.68 -1.46
C ASN A 152 -19.50 -11.39 -2.26
N GLY A 153 -19.85 -11.51 -3.54
CA GLY A 153 -20.21 -10.40 -4.41
C GLY A 153 -19.16 -10.09 -5.48
N GLY A 154 -19.57 -9.27 -6.42
CA GLY A 154 -18.69 -8.55 -7.35
C GLY A 154 -18.71 -7.07 -7.03
N GLY A 155 -17.62 -6.37 -7.32
CA GLY A 155 -17.52 -4.94 -7.02
C GLY A 155 -16.79 -4.17 -8.09
N PHE A 156 -17.31 -2.99 -8.41
CA PHE A 156 -16.60 -1.99 -9.21
C PHE A 156 -16.52 -0.70 -8.40
N SER A 157 -15.34 -0.10 -8.33
CA SER A 157 -15.18 1.25 -7.78
C SER A 157 -14.30 2.10 -8.67
N ASP A 158 -14.58 3.40 -8.71
CA ASP A 158 -13.66 4.39 -9.22
C ASP A 158 -13.62 5.64 -8.36
N SER A 159 -12.50 6.33 -8.44
CA SER A 159 -12.29 7.60 -7.77
C SER A 159 -11.41 8.52 -8.59
N ARG A 160 -11.66 9.80 -8.41
CA ARG A 160 -10.84 10.89 -8.93
C ARG A 160 -10.62 11.91 -7.84
N GLY A 161 -9.40 12.41 -7.73
CA GLY A 161 -9.02 13.33 -6.68
C GLY A 161 -8.02 14.35 -7.17
N LEU A 162 -7.99 15.48 -6.47
CA LEU A 162 -7.02 16.54 -6.62
C LEU A 162 -6.43 16.82 -5.24
N VAL A 163 -5.11 16.91 -5.18
CA VAL A 163 -4.36 17.33 -4.00
C VAL A 163 -3.60 18.60 -4.32
N VAL A 164 -3.62 19.54 -3.39
CA VAL A 164 -2.79 20.74 -3.38
C VAL A 164 -2.03 20.79 -2.05
N PHE A 165 -0.72 20.96 -2.10
CA PHE A 165 0.12 21.20 -0.95
C PHE A 165 0.83 22.56 -1.11
N ALA A 166 0.86 23.34 -0.03
CA ALA A 166 1.58 24.61 -0.01
C ALA A 166 2.17 24.87 1.38
N ASN A 167 3.28 25.61 1.44
CA ASN A 167 3.88 26.00 2.71
C ASN A 167 4.40 27.44 2.72
N SER A 168 4.70 27.94 3.92
CA SER A 168 5.25 29.28 4.17
C SER A 168 6.66 29.49 3.64
N ARG A 169 7.36 28.45 3.19
CA ARG A 169 8.71 28.58 2.62
C ARG A 169 8.72 28.63 1.09
N GLY A 170 7.54 28.76 0.49
CA GLY A 170 7.38 29.09 -0.93
C GLY A 170 7.11 27.90 -1.84
N PHE A 171 6.98 26.68 -1.31
CA PHE A 171 6.54 25.55 -2.12
C PHE A 171 5.03 25.59 -2.33
N VAL A 172 4.60 25.34 -3.57
CA VAL A 172 3.23 25.06 -3.97
C VAL A 172 3.28 23.96 -5.02
N GLY A 173 2.56 22.86 -4.78
CA GLY A 173 2.47 21.74 -5.69
C GLY A 173 1.06 21.19 -5.72
N SER A 174 0.61 20.75 -6.89
CA SER A 174 -0.70 20.14 -7.06
C SER A 174 -0.64 19.03 -8.10
N TYR A 175 -1.49 18.03 -7.94
CA TYR A 175 -1.69 16.98 -8.94
C TYR A 175 -3.06 16.33 -8.76
N ALA A 176 -3.61 15.87 -9.88
CA ALA A 176 -4.82 15.09 -9.91
C ALA A 176 -4.47 13.62 -10.14
N GLY A 177 -5.35 12.73 -9.69
CA GLY A 177 -5.21 11.30 -9.94
C GLY A 177 -6.56 10.62 -10.09
N THR A 178 -6.59 9.56 -10.89
CA THR A 178 -7.70 8.61 -10.97
C THR A 178 -7.26 7.23 -10.49
N SER A 179 -8.23 6.45 -10.04
CA SER A 179 -8.10 5.01 -9.86
C SER A 179 -9.44 4.33 -10.04
N CYS A 180 -9.41 3.09 -10.51
CA CYS A 180 -10.57 2.22 -10.58
C CYS A 180 -10.17 0.79 -10.19
N SER A 181 -11.13 0.01 -9.73
CA SER A 181 -10.93 -1.36 -9.31
C SER A 181 -12.11 -2.23 -9.69
N LEU A 182 -11.83 -3.46 -10.09
CA LEU A 182 -12.80 -4.54 -10.28
C LEU A 182 -12.43 -5.70 -9.37
N ASN A 183 -13.40 -6.31 -8.72
CA ASN A 183 -13.18 -7.45 -7.84
C ASN A 183 -14.34 -8.45 -7.88
N ALA A 184 -14.05 -9.69 -7.48
CA ALA A 184 -15.04 -10.72 -7.19
C ALA A 184 -14.59 -11.57 -6.02
N GLY A 185 -15.56 -12.04 -5.22
CA GLY A 185 -15.33 -12.99 -4.14
C GLY A 185 -16.40 -14.07 -4.12
N VAL A 186 -16.00 -15.32 -3.85
CA VAL A 186 -16.87 -16.49 -3.84
C VAL A 186 -16.57 -17.43 -2.68
N LEU A 187 -17.51 -18.31 -2.39
CA LEU A 187 -17.38 -19.36 -1.40
C LEU A 187 -17.53 -20.72 -2.07
N ALA A 188 -16.53 -21.57 -1.88
CA ALA A 188 -16.52 -22.96 -2.32
C ALA A 188 -16.87 -23.91 -1.17
N SER A 189 -17.59 -24.98 -1.44
CA SER A 189 -17.81 -26.11 -0.51
C SER A 189 -17.95 -27.42 -1.27
N GLU A 190 -17.58 -28.52 -0.63
CA GLU A 190 -17.72 -29.88 -1.16
C GLU A 190 -18.59 -30.70 -0.20
N ASN A 191 -19.68 -31.28 -0.69
CA ASN A 191 -20.63 -32.12 0.06
C ASN A 191 -21.09 -31.49 1.39
N ASP A 192 -21.50 -30.22 1.37
CA ASP A 192 -21.88 -29.43 2.55
C ASP A 192 -20.80 -29.32 3.64
N GLY A 193 -19.54 -29.54 3.26
CA GLY A 193 -18.36 -29.39 4.12
C GLY A 193 -18.00 -27.92 4.42
N PRO A 194 -16.89 -27.71 5.15
CA PRO A 194 -16.41 -26.37 5.49
C PRO A 194 -16.25 -25.47 4.26
N MET A 195 -16.78 -24.25 4.34
CA MET A 195 -16.69 -23.29 3.24
C MET A 195 -15.30 -22.67 3.16
N GLN A 196 -14.80 -22.50 1.95
CA GLN A 196 -13.52 -21.86 1.64
C GLN A 196 -13.77 -20.60 0.83
N SER A 197 -13.22 -19.48 1.29
CA SER A 197 -13.36 -18.20 0.61
C SER A 197 -12.21 -17.96 -0.36
N GLY A 198 -12.53 -17.45 -1.54
CA GLY A 198 -11.57 -16.98 -2.51
C GLY A 198 -12.02 -15.67 -3.12
N GLY A 199 -11.06 -14.84 -3.48
CA GLY A 199 -11.33 -13.55 -4.12
C GLY A 199 -10.12 -13.05 -4.89
N TRP A 200 -10.39 -12.17 -5.84
CA TRP A 200 -9.38 -11.54 -6.67
C TRP A 200 -9.82 -10.13 -7.07
N SER A 201 -8.84 -9.28 -7.36
CA SER A 201 -9.07 -7.91 -7.80
C SER A 201 -8.01 -7.44 -8.79
N SER A 202 -8.39 -6.46 -9.59
CA SER A 202 -7.49 -5.65 -10.42
C SER A 202 -7.76 -4.19 -10.13
N SER A 203 -6.70 -3.39 -10.07
CA SER A 203 -6.77 -1.95 -9.90
C SER A 203 -5.88 -1.25 -10.92
N SER A 204 -6.33 -0.09 -11.41
CA SER A 204 -5.64 0.67 -12.45
C SER A 204 -6.00 2.15 -12.35
N ARG A 205 -5.16 3.03 -12.92
CA ARG A 205 -5.53 4.45 -13.11
C ARG A 205 -6.49 4.67 -14.27
N THR A 206 -6.53 3.74 -15.21
CA THR A 206 -7.36 3.78 -16.41
C THR A 206 -8.35 2.61 -16.43
N PHE A 207 -9.54 2.82 -16.98
CA PHE A 207 -10.53 1.75 -17.13
C PHE A 207 -10.01 0.59 -17.97
N ALA A 208 -9.31 0.90 -19.07
CA ALA A 208 -8.74 -0.08 -19.99
C ALA A 208 -7.57 -0.88 -19.39
N GLY A 209 -6.99 -0.43 -18.27
CA GLY A 209 -5.93 -1.14 -17.57
C GLY A 209 -6.43 -2.18 -16.58
N LEU A 210 -7.74 -2.35 -16.42
CA LEU A 210 -8.31 -3.42 -15.60
C LEU A 210 -8.26 -4.76 -16.34
N ASP A 211 -7.99 -5.85 -15.59
CA ASP A 211 -8.24 -7.21 -16.09
C ASP A 211 -9.72 -7.38 -16.47
N THR A 212 -10.00 -8.32 -17.38
CA THR A 212 -11.38 -8.62 -17.77
C THR A 212 -12.17 -9.21 -16.61
N PRO A 213 -13.50 -8.98 -16.53
CA PRO A 213 -14.36 -9.59 -15.52
C PRO A 213 -14.21 -11.12 -15.45
N GLU A 214 -14.05 -11.78 -16.59
CA GLU A 214 -13.90 -13.24 -16.68
C GLU A 214 -12.60 -13.71 -16.05
N ALA A 215 -11.49 -12.98 -16.26
CA ALA A 215 -10.20 -13.30 -15.65
C ALA A 215 -10.24 -13.10 -14.12
N ILE A 216 -10.90 -12.02 -13.66
CA ILE A 216 -11.12 -11.78 -12.23
C ILE A 216 -11.93 -12.91 -11.61
N GLY A 217 -13.04 -13.28 -12.24
CA GLY A 217 -13.91 -14.33 -11.73
C GLY A 217 -13.23 -15.70 -11.70
N ALA A 218 -12.51 -16.06 -12.77
CA ALA A 218 -11.77 -17.30 -12.85
C ALA A 218 -10.70 -17.41 -11.75
N GLU A 219 -9.92 -16.35 -11.50
CA GLU A 219 -8.91 -16.37 -10.43
C GLU A 219 -9.55 -16.39 -9.04
N ALA A 220 -10.66 -15.67 -8.82
CA ALA A 220 -11.40 -15.73 -7.55
C ALA A 220 -11.88 -17.15 -7.24
N ALA A 221 -12.47 -17.83 -8.24
CA ALA A 221 -12.92 -19.22 -8.11
C ALA A 221 -11.75 -20.18 -7.88
N ARG A 222 -10.67 -20.07 -8.67
CA ARG A 222 -9.46 -20.90 -8.50
C ARG A 222 -8.89 -20.77 -7.09
N ARG A 223 -8.88 -19.56 -6.54
CA ARG A 223 -8.41 -19.27 -5.17
C ARG A 223 -9.30 -19.86 -4.08
N ALA A 224 -10.62 -19.95 -4.31
CA ALA A 224 -11.53 -20.61 -3.38
C ALA A 224 -11.37 -22.14 -3.42
N LEU A 225 -11.42 -22.71 -4.63
CA LEU A 225 -11.41 -24.15 -4.86
C LEU A 225 -10.13 -24.83 -4.39
N ARG A 226 -8.97 -24.17 -4.54
CA ARG A 226 -7.67 -24.74 -4.15
C ARG A 226 -7.54 -25.03 -2.65
N HIS A 227 -8.45 -24.54 -1.81
CA HIS A 227 -8.44 -24.76 -0.36
C HIS A 227 -9.46 -25.81 0.11
N LEU A 228 -10.27 -26.40 -0.79
CA LEU A 228 -11.20 -27.46 -0.42
C LEU A 228 -10.45 -28.70 0.11
N GLY A 229 -10.98 -29.31 1.17
CA GLY A 229 -10.34 -30.46 1.82
C GLY A 229 -9.09 -30.13 2.63
N ALA A 230 -8.88 -28.85 3.00
CA ALA A 230 -7.71 -28.43 3.76
C ALA A 230 -7.55 -29.21 5.07
N ARG A 231 -6.31 -29.56 5.40
CA ARG A 231 -5.97 -30.36 6.57
C ARG A 231 -4.80 -29.78 7.36
N LYS A 232 -4.70 -30.12 8.65
CA LYS A 232 -3.51 -29.80 9.44
C LYS A 232 -2.33 -30.71 9.07
N VAL A 233 -1.12 -30.18 9.15
CA VAL A 233 0.15 -30.90 9.01
C VAL A 233 0.87 -31.05 10.35
N LYS A 234 1.83 -31.97 10.43
CA LYS A 234 2.71 -32.12 11.60
C LYS A 234 3.59 -30.87 11.74
N THR A 235 3.84 -30.50 12.98
CA THR A 235 4.79 -29.43 13.31
C THR A 235 6.20 -29.78 12.82
N GLN A 236 6.79 -28.91 12.00
CA GLN A 236 8.11 -29.13 11.39
C GLN A 236 8.72 -27.83 10.85
N GLU A 237 10.05 -27.80 10.74
CA GLU A 237 10.79 -26.75 10.02
C GLU A 237 10.90 -27.12 8.54
N VAL A 238 10.43 -26.25 7.65
CA VAL A 238 10.43 -26.47 6.20
C VAL A 238 10.68 -25.18 5.42
N PRO A 239 11.10 -25.25 4.15
CA PRO A 239 11.04 -24.11 3.24
C PRO A 239 9.59 -23.66 3.01
N VAL A 240 9.42 -22.35 2.88
CA VAL A 240 8.13 -21.72 2.61
C VAL A 240 8.23 -20.85 1.37
N VAL A 241 7.37 -21.11 0.40
CA VAL A 241 7.16 -20.28 -0.78
C VAL A 241 6.06 -19.28 -0.48
N PHE A 242 6.36 -17.99 -0.58
CA PHE A 242 5.39 -16.92 -0.45
C PHE A 242 4.82 -16.64 -1.84
N ASP A 243 3.49 -16.73 -1.99
CA ASP A 243 2.84 -16.22 -3.19
C ASP A 243 3.09 -14.70 -3.34
N PRO A 244 2.93 -14.11 -4.53
CA PRO A 244 3.21 -12.69 -4.77
C PRO A 244 2.50 -11.72 -3.81
N ILE A 245 1.29 -12.03 -3.35
CA ILE A 245 0.55 -11.18 -2.40
C ILE A 245 1.16 -11.31 -1.00
N MET A 246 1.49 -12.53 -0.58
CA MET A 246 2.15 -12.76 0.71
C MET A 246 3.57 -12.17 0.74
N ALA A 247 4.31 -12.27 -0.37
CA ALA A 247 5.61 -11.67 -0.54
C ALA A 247 5.55 -10.13 -0.48
N ALA A 248 4.57 -9.52 -1.16
CA ALA A 248 4.34 -8.08 -1.08
C ALA A 248 3.98 -7.63 0.35
N ARG A 249 3.21 -8.43 1.08
CA ARG A 249 2.89 -8.16 2.50
C ARG A 249 4.14 -8.21 3.38
N LEU A 250 4.98 -9.23 3.23
CA LEU A 250 6.26 -9.33 3.94
C LEU A 250 7.16 -8.13 3.63
N LEU A 251 7.25 -7.75 2.35
CA LEU A 251 8.00 -6.60 1.88
C LEU A 251 7.53 -5.30 2.55
N ALA A 252 6.22 -5.05 2.60
CA ALA A 252 5.66 -3.88 3.25
C ALA A 252 6.00 -3.82 4.76
N GLN A 253 5.95 -4.96 5.45
CA GLN A 253 6.32 -5.05 6.88
C GLN A 253 7.80 -4.78 7.10
N PHE A 254 8.67 -5.36 6.29
CA PHE A 254 10.12 -5.16 6.36
C PHE A 254 10.49 -3.69 6.11
N VAL A 255 9.98 -3.10 5.02
CA VAL A 255 10.28 -1.70 4.67
C VAL A 255 9.62 -0.72 5.65
N GLY A 256 8.44 -1.03 6.19
CA GLY A 256 7.82 -0.23 7.24
C GLY A 256 8.67 -0.13 8.51
N ALA A 257 9.45 -1.16 8.83
CA ALA A 257 10.41 -1.11 9.93
C ALA A 257 11.60 -0.16 9.64
N ALA A 258 11.87 0.18 8.37
CA ALA A 258 12.88 1.16 7.97
C ALA A 258 12.38 2.61 8.02
N SER A 259 11.17 2.87 8.54
CA SER A 259 10.68 4.24 8.79
C SER A 259 11.57 4.99 9.78
N GLY A 260 11.96 6.21 9.44
CA GLY A 260 12.71 7.10 10.33
C GLY A 260 12.05 7.30 11.68
N THR A 261 10.70 7.31 11.71
CA THR A 261 9.94 7.39 12.96
C THR A 261 10.16 6.19 13.87
N HIS A 262 10.12 4.98 13.31
CA HIS A 262 10.40 3.78 14.10
C HIS A 262 11.87 3.72 14.55
N VAL A 263 12.79 4.22 13.72
CA VAL A 263 14.23 4.21 14.02
C VAL A 263 14.57 5.16 15.16
N TYR A 264 14.16 6.44 15.10
CA TYR A 264 14.51 7.39 16.18
C TYR A 264 13.82 7.06 17.51
N ARG A 265 12.66 6.39 17.45
CA ARG A 265 11.95 5.88 18.65
C ARG A 265 12.49 4.55 19.16
N ARG A 266 13.51 3.96 18.50
CA ARG A 266 14.07 2.63 18.82
C ARG A 266 13.01 1.52 18.84
N SER A 267 12.00 1.63 17.98
CA SER A 267 10.90 0.67 17.85
C SER A 267 11.00 -0.14 16.55
N SER A 268 12.23 -0.40 16.11
CA SER A 268 12.54 -1.09 14.85
C SER A 268 13.70 -2.07 15.03
N PHE A 269 13.53 -3.30 14.55
CA PHE A 269 14.63 -4.28 14.41
C PHE A 269 15.68 -3.86 13.36
N LEU A 270 15.38 -2.85 12.53
CA LEU A 270 16.30 -2.28 11.54
C LEU A 270 17.08 -1.05 12.05
N ALA A 271 16.84 -0.60 13.29
CA ALA A 271 17.57 0.53 13.87
C ALA A 271 19.08 0.23 13.94
N GLY A 272 19.89 1.16 13.43
CA GLY A 272 21.35 1.03 13.36
C GLY A 272 21.88 0.06 12.29
N LYS A 273 21.06 -0.40 11.34
CA LYS A 273 21.45 -1.38 10.31
C LYS A 273 21.73 -0.81 8.91
N VAL A 274 21.76 0.52 8.72
CA VAL A 274 22.17 1.09 7.43
C VAL A 274 23.62 0.70 7.15
N GLY A 275 23.88 0.17 5.95
CA GLY A 275 25.16 -0.40 5.53
C GLY A 275 25.34 -1.89 5.85
N GLU A 276 24.50 -2.46 6.71
CA GLU A 276 24.58 -3.85 7.15
C GLU A 276 23.82 -4.80 6.23
N ILE A 277 24.24 -6.07 6.22
CA ILE A 277 23.52 -7.16 5.52
C ILE A 277 22.25 -7.49 6.31
N VAL A 278 21.11 -7.18 5.70
CA VAL A 278 19.75 -7.38 6.25
C VAL A 278 18.91 -8.35 5.43
N ALA A 279 19.38 -8.74 4.25
CA ALA A 279 18.68 -9.67 3.38
C ALA A 279 19.66 -10.53 2.58
N ALA A 280 19.11 -11.45 1.78
CA ALA A 280 19.89 -12.30 0.87
C ALA A 280 20.73 -11.46 -0.10
N LYS A 281 21.90 -11.97 -0.45
CA LYS A 281 22.92 -11.25 -1.24
C LYS A 281 22.40 -10.73 -2.59
N ASP A 282 21.52 -11.48 -3.27
CA ASP A 282 21.04 -11.09 -4.59
C ASP A 282 19.70 -10.32 -4.53
N LEU A 283 19.24 -9.95 -3.32
CA LEU A 283 17.99 -9.23 -3.14
C LEU A 283 18.18 -7.73 -3.37
N VAL A 284 17.38 -7.19 -4.29
CA VAL A 284 17.25 -5.75 -4.52
C VAL A 284 15.81 -5.33 -4.23
N ILE A 285 15.64 -4.36 -3.33
CA ILE A 285 14.36 -3.72 -3.01
C ILE A 285 14.40 -2.28 -3.51
N VAL A 286 13.43 -1.95 -4.36
CA VAL A 286 13.33 -0.66 -5.03
C VAL A 286 12.04 0.03 -4.64
N ASP A 287 12.10 1.32 -4.37
CA ASP A 287 10.94 2.20 -4.35
C ASP A 287 11.07 3.21 -5.48
N ASP A 288 10.09 3.27 -6.38
CA ASP A 288 10.07 4.22 -7.48
C ASP A 288 8.74 4.99 -7.55
N PRO A 289 8.62 6.13 -6.85
CA PRO A 289 7.42 6.98 -6.90
C PRO A 289 7.21 7.72 -8.23
N THR A 290 8.09 7.52 -9.23
CA THR A 290 8.10 8.27 -10.50
C THR A 290 7.65 7.43 -11.71
N MET A 291 7.19 6.20 -11.50
CA MET A 291 6.67 5.35 -12.57
C MET A 291 5.39 5.93 -13.16
N LYS A 292 5.37 6.23 -14.47
CA LYS A 292 4.18 6.76 -15.14
C LYS A 292 2.98 5.83 -15.02
N GLY A 293 1.81 6.39 -14.73
CA GLY A 293 0.54 5.66 -14.62
C GLY A 293 0.42 4.70 -13.43
N ALA A 294 1.48 4.51 -12.62
CA ALA A 294 1.45 3.56 -11.52
C ALA A 294 0.68 4.09 -10.29
N LEU A 295 0.08 3.18 -9.54
CA LEU A 295 -0.85 3.48 -8.44
C LEU A 295 -0.17 4.20 -7.25
N GLY A 296 1.12 3.92 -7.00
CA GLY A 296 1.90 4.55 -5.94
C GLY A 296 2.61 5.85 -6.35
N SER A 297 2.51 6.26 -7.61
CA SER A 297 3.27 7.40 -8.12
C SER A 297 2.74 8.75 -7.66
N ARG A 298 3.66 9.70 -7.46
CA ARG A 298 3.39 11.07 -7.04
C ARG A 298 4.53 12.01 -7.45
N PRO A 299 4.27 13.31 -7.70
CA PRO A 299 5.30 14.24 -8.15
C PRO A 299 6.16 14.85 -7.04
N PHE A 300 5.72 14.77 -5.78
CA PHE A 300 6.42 15.24 -4.57
C PHE A 300 5.89 14.47 -3.35
N ASP A 301 6.59 14.54 -2.22
CA ASP A 301 6.20 13.84 -0.98
C ASP A 301 5.27 14.66 -0.06
N GLY A 302 5.02 14.16 1.16
CA GLY A 302 4.14 14.82 2.13
C GLY A 302 4.63 16.17 2.66
N GLU A 303 5.87 16.57 2.37
CA GLU A 303 6.49 17.82 2.83
C GLU A 303 6.89 18.75 1.64
N GLY A 304 6.62 18.32 0.40
CA GLY A 304 6.97 19.06 -0.82
C GLY A 304 8.41 18.82 -1.32
N LEU A 305 9.08 17.78 -0.85
CA LEU A 305 10.39 17.37 -1.35
C LEU A 305 10.26 16.58 -2.67
N PRO A 306 11.29 16.58 -3.52
CA PRO A 306 11.31 15.75 -4.71
C PRO A 306 11.32 14.27 -4.32
N VAL A 307 10.65 13.46 -5.13
CA VAL A 307 10.70 12.00 -5.01
C VAL A 307 11.51 11.43 -6.18
N CYS A 308 12.21 10.33 -5.93
CA CYS A 308 13.02 9.66 -6.94
C CYS A 308 13.02 8.15 -6.71
N ARG A 309 13.38 7.41 -7.76
CA ARG A 309 13.73 6.00 -7.64
C ARG A 309 14.89 5.85 -6.66
N ARG A 310 14.72 4.97 -5.67
CA ARG A 310 15.74 4.64 -4.67
C ARG A 310 15.83 3.14 -4.42
N LEU A 311 17.03 2.71 -4.09
CA LEU A 311 17.30 1.38 -3.58
C LEU A 311 17.15 1.42 -2.06
N ILE A 312 16.25 0.62 -1.52
CA ILE A 312 16.10 0.43 -0.07
C ILE A 312 17.05 -0.66 0.39
N VAL A 313 17.13 -1.74 -0.39
CA VAL A 313 18.12 -2.81 -0.23
C VAL A 313 18.81 -3.03 -1.57
N GLU A 314 20.13 -3.11 -1.55
CA GLU A 314 20.96 -3.46 -2.72
C GLU A 314 22.02 -4.45 -2.25
N ASP A 315 22.17 -5.54 -3.00
CA ASP A 315 23.02 -6.67 -2.67
C ASP A 315 22.86 -7.19 -1.22
N GLY A 316 21.61 -7.24 -0.75
CA GLY A 316 21.26 -7.63 0.62
C GLY A 316 21.58 -6.60 1.72
N LYS A 317 22.19 -5.45 1.38
CA LYS A 317 22.52 -4.37 2.32
C LYS A 317 21.44 -3.33 2.39
N LEU A 318 21.10 -2.88 3.61
CA LEU A 318 20.19 -1.75 3.81
C LEU A 318 20.88 -0.45 3.39
N GLN A 319 20.35 0.23 2.38
CA GLN A 319 20.96 1.44 1.84
C GLN A 319 20.53 2.70 2.58
N THR A 320 19.25 2.76 2.98
CA THR A 320 18.68 3.94 3.62
C THR A 320 17.44 3.60 4.45
N TYR A 321 17.10 4.50 5.35
CA TYR A 321 15.77 4.59 5.94
C TYR A 321 14.84 5.47 5.10
N LEU A 322 13.54 5.46 5.42
CA LEU A 322 12.54 6.38 4.91
C LEU A 322 12.44 7.58 5.85
N ILE A 323 12.98 8.73 5.44
CA ILE A 323 13.25 9.87 6.33
C ILE A 323 12.47 11.11 5.87
N ASP A 324 11.58 11.62 6.73
CA ASP A 324 11.03 12.98 6.66
C ASP A 324 12.00 13.98 7.30
N SER A 325 11.69 15.27 7.22
CA SER A 325 12.50 16.33 7.79
C SER A 325 12.62 16.23 9.31
N TYR A 326 11.58 15.77 10.01
CA TYR A 326 11.61 15.61 11.45
C TYR A 326 12.56 14.48 11.90
N ALA A 327 12.39 13.28 11.35
CA ALA A 327 13.27 12.15 11.62
C ALA A 327 14.70 12.44 11.14
N GLY A 328 14.86 13.16 10.03
CA GLY A 328 16.16 13.59 9.52
C GLY A 328 16.93 14.41 10.54
N ARG A 329 16.28 15.40 11.17
CA ARG A 329 16.92 16.18 12.25
C ARG A 329 17.21 15.32 13.49
N LYS A 330 16.29 14.44 13.90
CA LYS A 330 16.49 13.52 15.05
C LYS A 330 17.65 12.55 14.85
N LEU A 331 17.87 12.10 13.62
CA LEU A 331 18.86 11.08 13.28
C LEU A 331 20.15 11.64 12.66
N GLY A 332 20.20 12.96 12.40
CA GLY A 332 21.32 13.57 11.66
C GLY A 332 21.42 13.10 10.21
N MET A 333 20.28 12.79 9.57
CA MET A 333 20.19 12.28 8.20
C MET A 333 19.50 13.27 7.27
N THR A 334 19.85 13.24 5.99
CA THR A 334 19.15 14.01 4.96
C THR A 334 17.79 13.38 4.66
N PRO A 335 16.70 14.17 4.63
CA PRO A 335 15.38 13.68 4.25
C PRO A 335 15.35 13.15 2.82
N ASN A 336 14.63 12.07 2.60
CA ASN A 336 14.56 11.37 1.32
C ASN A 336 13.15 10.85 1.00
N SER A 337 12.12 11.43 1.63
CA SER A 337 10.73 10.97 1.68
C SER A 337 10.49 9.80 2.64
N ASP A 338 9.60 10.01 3.60
CA ASP A 338 9.21 9.05 4.66
C ASP A 338 8.27 7.93 4.22
N SER A 339 7.79 8.01 2.99
CA SER A 339 6.74 7.15 2.46
C SER A 339 7.19 6.57 1.12
N VAL A 340 6.71 5.37 0.83
CA VAL A 340 6.99 4.68 -0.43
C VAL A 340 5.96 5.04 -1.49
N GLY A 341 6.40 5.03 -2.75
CA GLY A 341 5.55 5.09 -3.93
C GLY A 341 5.27 3.70 -4.47
N ASN A 342 6.04 3.26 -5.47
CA ASN A 342 5.93 1.92 -6.07
C ASN A 342 7.03 1.01 -5.55
N LEU A 343 6.75 0.35 -4.43
CA LEU A 343 7.67 -0.53 -3.73
C LEU A 343 7.68 -1.93 -4.35
N HIS A 344 8.85 -2.44 -4.69
CA HIS A 344 8.98 -3.79 -5.20
C HIS A 344 10.31 -4.48 -4.90
N ILE A 345 10.26 -5.82 -4.90
CA ILE A 345 11.46 -6.66 -5.05
C ILE A 345 11.71 -6.83 -6.54
N GLN A 346 12.95 -6.59 -6.98
CA GLN A 346 13.33 -6.80 -8.37
C GLN A 346 13.12 -8.27 -8.77
N ALA A 347 12.56 -8.49 -9.96
CA ALA A 347 12.29 -9.84 -10.45
C ALA A 347 13.59 -10.65 -10.59
N GLY A 348 13.54 -11.91 -10.16
CA GLY A 348 14.61 -12.87 -10.35
C GLY A 348 14.47 -13.62 -11.69
N LYS A 349 15.24 -14.70 -11.82
CA LYS A 349 15.31 -15.52 -13.04
C LYS A 349 14.49 -16.81 -12.99
N HIS A 350 13.92 -17.15 -11.84
CA HIS A 350 13.24 -18.42 -11.64
C HIS A 350 11.75 -18.28 -11.88
N SER A 351 11.16 -19.17 -12.66
CA SER A 351 9.71 -19.28 -12.74
C SER A 351 9.12 -19.79 -11.41
N PRO A 352 7.86 -19.47 -11.07
CA PRO A 352 7.20 -20.04 -9.90
C PRO A 352 7.19 -21.57 -9.88
N ALA A 353 7.07 -22.20 -11.06
CA ALA A 353 7.11 -23.65 -11.20
C ALA A 353 8.49 -24.24 -10.83
N GLU A 354 9.60 -23.60 -11.24
CA GLU A 354 10.95 -24.02 -10.83
C GLU A 354 11.16 -23.84 -9.32
N ILE A 355 10.63 -22.76 -8.74
CA ILE A 355 10.71 -22.51 -7.29
C ILE A 355 10.01 -23.65 -6.52
N ILE A 356 8.77 -23.96 -6.89
CA ILE A 356 7.99 -25.04 -6.26
C ILE A 356 8.67 -26.39 -6.51
N GLY A 357 9.12 -26.65 -7.75
CA GLY A 357 9.83 -27.87 -8.16
C GLY A 357 11.12 -28.14 -7.40
N SER A 358 11.76 -27.09 -6.87
CA SER A 358 12.99 -27.21 -6.05
C SER A 358 12.75 -27.77 -4.64
N ILE A 359 11.49 -27.93 -4.21
CA ILE A 359 11.13 -28.23 -2.83
C ILE A 359 10.64 -29.66 -2.70
N LYS A 360 11.39 -30.48 -1.96
CA LYS A 360 10.98 -31.86 -1.64
C LYS A 360 9.80 -31.91 -0.66
N ASN A 361 9.77 -31.02 0.32
CA ASN A 361 8.73 -30.95 1.34
C ASN A 361 8.67 -29.52 1.87
N GLY A 362 7.52 -28.86 1.81
CA GLY A 362 7.39 -27.47 2.26
C GLY A 362 5.99 -26.90 2.11
N LEU A 363 5.89 -25.58 2.26
CA LEU A 363 4.61 -24.89 2.25
C LEU A 363 4.58 -23.81 1.16
N TYR A 364 3.56 -23.82 0.31
CA TYR A 364 3.17 -22.67 -0.50
C TYR A 364 2.16 -21.82 0.29
N LEU A 365 2.62 -20.71 0.85
CA LEU A 365 1.86 -19.82 1.72
C LEU A 365 0.99 -18.86 0.90
N THR A 366 -0.32 -18.90 1.13
CA THR A 366 -1.29 -18.12 0.35
C THR A 366 -2.09 -17.11 1.15
N ALA A 367 -2.14 -17.27 2.47
CA ALA A 367 -2.83 -16.35 3.36
C ALA A 367 -2.24 -16.41 4.77
N VAL A 368 -2.22 -15.27 5.44
CA VAL A 368 -1.88 -15.15 6.86
C VAL A 368 -2.91 -14.31 7.61
N SER A 369 -3.13 -14.63 8.88
CA SER A 369 -4.10 -13.97 9.77
C SER A 369 -3.53 -13.72 11.17
N GLY A 370 -4.12 -12.74 11.87
CA GLY A 370 -3.74 -12.36 13.23
C GLY A 370 -2.67 -11.25 13.32
N PRO A 371 -2.41 -10.71 14.52
CA PRO A 371 -1.50 -9.58 14.76
C PRO A 371 -0.03 -10.01 15.03
N GLY A 372 0.42 -11.10 14.44
CA GLY A 372 1.65 -11.81 14.81
C GLY A 372 2.99 -11.22 14.36
N PHE A 373 3.08 -9.92 14.06
CA PHE A 373 4.33 -9.28 13.66
C PHE A 373 4.74 -8.21 14.68
N ASN A 374 5.97 -8.30 15.19
CA ASN A 374 6.56 -7.31 16.09
C ASN A 374 7.65 -6.51 15.37
N SER A 375 7.40 -5.21 15.14
CA SER A 375 8.37 -4.34 14.46
C SER A 375 9.62 -4.03 15.28
N VAL A 376 9.58 -4.19 16.61
CA VAL A 376 10.72 -3.92 17.50
C VAL A 376 11.74 -5.06 17.45
N THR A 377 11.27 -6.30 17.52
CA THR A 377 12.14 -7.50 17.58
C THR A 377 12.31 -8.18 16.21
N GLY A 378 11.37 -7.97 15.30
CA GLY A 378 11.29 -8.70 14.04
C GLY A 378 10.56 -10.04 14.16
N ASP A 379 10.02 -10.39 15.32
CA ASP A 379 9.32 -11.68 15.48
C ASP A 379 8.09 -11.75 14.60
N TYR A 380 7.92 -12.90 13.94
CA TYR A 380 6.84 -13.19 13.02
C TYR A 380 6.21 -14.52 13.43
N SER A 381 4.92 -14.52 13.77
CA SER A 381 4.16 -15.70 14.18
C SER A 381 2.68 -15.52 13.83
N MET A 382 2.29 -15.97 12.64
CA MET A 382 0.98 -15.70 12.07
C MET A 382 0.19 -16.99 11.87
N GLY A 383 -1.13 -16.95 12.08
CA GLY A 383 -2.01 -17.99 11.56
C GLY A 383 -1.89 -18.03 10.04
N ALA A 384 -1.91 -19.22 9.45
CA ALA A 384 -1.62 -19.40 8.04
C ALA A 384 -2.52 -20.44 7.37
N THR A 385 -2.72 -20.23 6.07
CA THR A 385 -3.34 -21.17 5.14
C THR A 385 -2.48 -21.21 3.88
N GLY A 386 -2.36 -22.38 3.29
CA GLY A 386 -1.52 -22.60 2.13
C GLY A 386 -1.82 -23.92 1.43
N ILE A 387 -0.85 -24.36 0.65
CA ILE A 387 -0.85 -25.65 -0.04
C ILE A 387 0.48 -26.32 0.29
N TRP A 388 0.43 -27.56 0.76
CA TRP A 388 1.63 -28.33 1.04
C TRP A 388 2.32 -28.72 -0.27
N ILE A 389 3.65 -28.70 -0.29
CA ILE A 389 4.48 -29.10 -1.41
C ILE A 389 5.10 -30.46 -1.08
N GLU A 390 4.94 -31.45 -1.95
CA GLU A 390 5.62 -32.75 -1.86
C GLU A 390 6.31 -33.07 -3.19
N ASN A 391 7.59 -33.40 -3.15
CA ASN A 391 8.41 -33.77 -4.30
C ASN A 391 8.33 -32.80 -5.49
N GLY A 392 8.27 -31.49 -5.19
CA GLY A 392 8.23 -30.45 -6.21
C GLY A 392 6.83 -30.12 -6.73
N GLU A 393 5.77 -30.68 -6.14
CA GLU A 393 4.39 -30.48 -6.60
C GLU A 393 3.48 -29.99 -5.46
N LEU A 394 2.50 -29.15 -5.82
CA LEU A 394 1.43 -28.73 -4.92
C LEU A 394 0.51 -29.93 -4.64
N ALA A 395 0.57 -30.46 -3.43
CA ALA A 395 -0.04 -31.75 -3.09
C ALA A 395 -1.46 -31.61 -2.52
N TYR A 396 -1.63 -30.84 -1.43
CA TYR A 396 -2.93 -30.68 -0.76
C TYR A 396 -3.00 -29.38 0.04
N PRO A 397 -4.18 -28.77 0.18
CA PRO A 397 -4.33 -27.57 0.99
C PRO A 397 -4.15 -27.84 2.48
N VAL A 398 -3.64 -26.82 3.18
CA VAL A 398 -3.43 -26.84 4.62
C VAL A 398 -3.98 -25.60 5.29
N GLU A 399 -4.63 -25.77 6.43
CA GLU A 399 -5.24 -24.70 7.22
C GLU A 399 -5.02 -24.94 8.72
N LYS A 400 -5.34 -23.93 9.53
CA LYS A 400 -5.20 -23.98 10.99
C LYS A 400 -3.76 -24.33 11.41
N ILE A 401 -2.81 -23.79 10.66
CA ILE A 401 -1.38 -23.84 10.94
C ILE A 401 -0.90 -22.45 11.37
N THR A 402 0.28 -22.40 11.98
CA THR A 402 1.01 -21.16 12.27
C THR A 402 2.35 -21.21 11.56
N VAL A 403 2.77 -20.10 10.96
CA VAL A 403 4.13 -19.92 10.44
C VAL A 403 4.90 -18.99 11.38
N ALA A 404 6.10 -19.38 11.78
CA ALA A 404 6.92 -18.60 12.70
C ALA A 404 8.39 -18.52 12.29
N SER A 405 8.98 -17.33 12.46
CA SER A 405 10.41 -17.03 12.27
C SER A 405 10.73 -15.61 12.78
N ASN A 406 11.92 -15.09 12.51
CA ASN A 406 12.25 -13.67 12.61
C ASN A 406 12.35 -13.08 11.19
N VAL A 407 11.77 -11.89 10.97
CA VAL A 407 11.75 -11.24 9.65
C VAL A 407 13.16 -11.03 9.10
N LEU A 408 14.16 -10.70 9.94
CA LEU A 408 15.54 -10.53 9.46
C LEU A 408 16.12 -11.86 8.95
N ASP A 409 15.83 -12.96 9.63
CA ASP A 409 16.24 -14.30 9.21
C ASP A 409 15.49 -14.73 7.95
N MET A 410 14.20 -14.42 7.86
CA MET A 410 13.40 -14.66 6.66
C MET A 410 13.99 -13.94 5.44
N MET A 411 14.31 -12.65 5.57
CA MET A 411 14.87 -11.85 4.47
C MET A 411 16.26 -12.33 4.05
N LYS A 412 17.09 -12.75 5.02
CA LYS A 412 18.41 -13.37 4.76
C LYS A 412 18.30 -14.78 4.17
N GLY A 413 17.23 -15.49 4.52
CA GLY A 413 16.93 -16.84 4.07
C GLY A 413 16.21 -16.93 2.71
N ILE A 414 16.03 -15.81 2.00
CA ILE A 414 15.49 -15.84 0.63
C ILE A 414 16.51 -16.52 -0.29
N GLU A 415 16.15 -17.68 -0.85
CA GLU A 415 17.02 -18.48 -1.71
C GLU A 415 16.73 -18.28 -3.20
N MET A 416 15.46 -18.11 -3.55
CA MET A 416 15.01 -18.00 -4.94
C MET A 416 13.97 -16.89 -5.06
N ILE A 417 14.12 -16.08 -6.11
CA ILE A 417 13.25 -14.96 -6.45
C ILE A 417 12.60 -15.25 -7.80
N GLY A 418 11.28 -15.12 -7.84
CA GLY A 418 10.44 -15.36 -9.00
C GLY A 418 10.63 -14.33 -10.12
N SER A 419 10.33 -14.74 -11.34
CA SER A 419 10.27 -13.88 -12.53
C SER A 419 8.88 -13.27 -12.76
N ASP A 420 7.92 -13.54 -11.88
CA ASP A 420 6.48 -13.26 -11.99
C ASP A 420 6.06 -11.93 -11.35
N LEU A 421 6.93 -10.91 -11.42
CA LEU A 421 6.62 -9.58 -10.90
C LEU A 421 5.57 -8.88 -11.78
N VAL A 422 4.42 -8.51 -11.19
CA VAL A 422 3.36 -7.77 -11.87
C VAL A 422 2.91 -6.58 -11.02
N PHE A 423 2.91 -5.38 -11.61
CA PHE A 423 2.51 -4.13 -10.94
C PHE A 423 0.99 -3.96 -10.88
N ARG A 424 0.33 -4.71 -9.99
CA ARG A 424 -1.13 -4.62 -9.73
C ARG A 424 -1.51 -3.70 -8.56
N SER A 425 -0.52 -3.22 -7.82
CA SER A 425 -0.68 -2.32 -6.67
C SER A 425 0.57 -1.45 -6.51
N SER A 426 0.60 -0.58 -5.49
CA SER A 426 1.78 0.21 -5.14
C SER A 426 2.86 -0.58 -4.38
N THR A 427 2.58 -1.82 -3.94
CA THR A 427 3.57 -2.69 -3.30
C THR A 427 3.43 -4.09 -3.86
N VAL A 428 4.44 -4.53 -4.61
CA VAL A 428 4.41 -5.80 -5.34
C VAL A 428 5.71 -6.56 -5.15
N ALA A 429 5.65 -7.88 -5.18
CA ALA A 429 6.82 -8.73 -5.12
C ALA A 429 6.58 -9.96 -6.00
N PRO A 430 7.63 -10.56 -6.57
CA PRO A 430 7.50 -11.86 -7.21
C PRO A 430 7.32 -12.96 -6.16
N THR A 431 7.08 -14.19 -6.62
CA THR A 431 7.12 -15.38 -5.77
C THR A 431 8.49 -15.49 -5.08
N LEU A 432 8.52 -15.77 -3.76
CA LEU A 432 9.78 -15.91 -3.00
C LEU A 432 9.87 -17.28 -2.35
N LYS A 433 11.04 -17.90 -2.38
CA LYS A 433 11.36 -19.07 -1.53
C LYS A 433 12.21 -18.65 -0.34
N ILE A 434 11.70 -18.92 0.86
CA ILE A 434 12.42 -18.74 2.12
C ILE A 434 12.85 -20.12 2.63
N ASN A 435 14.12 -20.27 2.97
CA ASN A 435 14.77 -21.56 3.23
C ASN A 435 14.15 -22.37 4.38
N LYS A 436 13.84 -21.73 5.50
CA LYS A 436 13.43 -22.39 6.74
C LYS A 436 12.51 -21.50 7.55
N MET A 437 11.30 -22.01 7.82
CA MET A 437 10.39 -21.45 8.81
C MET A 437 9.75 -22.59 9.61
N MET A 438 9.40 -22.30 10.86
CA MET A 438 8.63 -23.23 11.67
C MET A 438 7.17 -23.21 11.20
N VAL A 439 6.64 -24.36 10.80
CA VAL A 439 5.23 -24.55 10.49
C VAL A 439 4.62 -25.43 11.58
N SER A 440 3.79 -24.85 12.43
CA SER A 440 3.14 -25.54 13.57
C SER A 440 1.69 -25.87 13.24
N GLY A 441 1.24 -27.09 13.55
CA GLY A 441 -0.09 -27.56 13.21
C GLY A 441 -0.65 -28.57 14.19
N LYS A 442 -0.42 -29.87 13.92
CA LYS A 442 -0.75 -30.99 14.80
C LYS A 442 0.31 -31.20 15.88
#